data_AF-A0AAI9LGH8-F1
#
_entry.id   AF-A0AAI9LGH8-F1
#
_cell.length_a   1.000
_cell.length_b   1.000
_cell.length_c   1.000
_cell.angle_alpha   90.00
_cell.angle_beta   90.00
_cell.angle_gamma   90.00
#
_symmetry.space_group_name_H-M   'P 1'
#
loop_
_entity.id
_entity.type
_entity.pdbx_description
1 polymer ?
#
loop_
_entity_poly.entity_id
_entity_poly.type
_entity_poly.pdbx_seq_one_letter_code
_entity_poly.pdbx_strand_id
1 'polypeptide(L)'
;MLTGSTDVWYEHFYLSLQAASAGLGWAIASELMAYDELSDGRMAAPRGFVADGSAYHLLSPVPFEHDSRRLALFDWLHAEANASSQA
;
A
#
# COMPACT_ATOMS: atom_id res chain seq x y z
N MET A 1 -10.61 25.18 22.25
CA MET A 1 -11.86 24.58 21.73
C MET A 1 -11.63 24.21 20.27
N LEU A 2 -11.51 22.91 19.98
CA LEU A 2 -11.80 22.33 18.67
C LEU A 2 -12.86 21.26 18.94
N THR A 3 -14.10 21.61 18.63
CA THR A 3 -15.30 20.80 18.82
C THR A 3 -15.46 19.86 17.63
N GLY A 4 -15.47 18.55 17.91
CA GLY A 4 -16.08 17.52 17.07
C GLY A 4 -15.23 17.02 15.91
N SER A 5 -14.39 16.02 16.14
CA SER A 5 -14.13 15.00 15.12
C SER A 5 -14.65 13.67 15.65
N THR A 6 -15.78 13.21 15.14
CA THR A 6 -16.12 11.79 15.17
C THR A 6 -14.99 11.06 14.47
N ASP A 7 -14.23 10.22 15.19
CA ASP A 7 -13.28 9.30 14.57
C ASP A 7 -14.05 8.44 13.57
N VAL A 8 -13.74 8.61 12.28
CA VAL A 8 -14.35 7.83 11.21
C VAL A 8 -13.52 6.58 11.02
N TRP A 9 -14.10 5.44 11.37
CA TRP A 9 -13.49 4.13 11.16
C TRP A 9 -13.97 3.57 9.83
N TYR A 10 -13.03 3.27 8.95
CA TYR A 10 -13.31 2.60 7.68
C TYR A 10 -12.81 1.16 7.77
N GLU A 11 -13.65 0.21 7.35
CA GLU A 11 -13.28 -1.21 7.21
C GLU A 11 -12.17 -1.42 6.17
N HIS A 12 -11.94 -0.42 5.30
CA HIS A 12 -11.00 -0.50 4.19
C HIS A 12 -10.11 0.74 4.11
N PHE A 13 -8.80 0.53 4.21
CA PHE A 13 -7.78 1.59 4.18
C PHE A 13 -7.84 2.48 2.94
N TYR A 14 -8.30 1.97 1.79
CA TYR A 14 -8.40 2.74 0.55
C TYR A 14 -9.41 3.90 0.66
N LEU A 15 -10.45 3.80 1.51
CA LEU A 15 -11.42 4.87 1.69
C LEU A 15 -10.76 6.10 2.34
N SER A 16 -9.78 5.88 3.23
CA SER A 16 -8.98 6.93 3.83
C SER A 16 -8.15 7.68 2.77
N LEU A 17 -7.52 6.94 1.84
CA LEU A 17 -6.77 7.55 0.73
C LEU A 17 -7.67 8.32 -0.22
N GLN A 18 -8.85 7.78 -0.55
CA GLN A 18 -9.82 8.46 -1.41
C GLN A 18 -10.34 9.75 -0.78
N ALA A 19 -10.66 9.74 0.51
CA ALA A 19 -11.09 10.92 1.24
C ALA A 19 -10.00 12.01 1.25
N ALA A 20 -8.76 11.63 1.52
CA ALA A 20 -7.63 12.56 1.49
C ALA A 20 -7.35 13.08 0.07
N SER A 21 -7.47 12.23 -0.97
CA SER A 21 -7.34 12.63 -2.39
C SER A 21 -8.43 13.60 -2.82
N ALA A 22 -9.63 13.50 -2.23
CA ALA A 22 -10.73 14.43 -2.44
C ALA A 22 -10.58 15.74 -1.64
N GLY A 23 -9.47 15.94 -0.94
CA GLY A 23 -9.19 17.15 -0.16
C GLY A 23 -9.86 17.20 1.21
N LEU A 24 -10.36 16.06 1.73
CA LEU A 24 -11.04 15.99 3.04
C LEU A 24 -10.06 15.87 4.22
N GLY A 25 -8.75 15.85 3.98
CA GLY A 25 -7.74 15.82 5.03
C GLY A 25 -6.51 15.02 4.66
N TRP A 26 -5.95 14.34 5.66
CA TRP A 26 -4.71 13.56 5.57
C TRP A 26 -5.02 12.08 5.79
N ALA A 27 -4.24 11.20 5.15
CA ALA A 27 -4.29 9.77 5.36
C ALA A 27 -2.92 9.24 5.81
N ILE A 28 -2.93 8.18 6.61
CA ILE A 28 -1.74 7.38 6.94
C ILE A 28 -1.86 6.08 6.17
N ALA A 29 -0.86 5.77 5.36
CA ALA A 29 -0.84 4.61 4.47
C ALA A 29 0.59 4.16 4.21
N SER A 30 0.78 2.92 3.75
CA SER A 30 2.07 2.50 3.20
C SER A 30 2.29 3.14 1.82
N GLU A 31 3.54 3.25 1.41
CA GLU A 31 3.93 3.78 0.10
C GLU A 31 3.24 3.00 -1.03
N LEU A 32 3.23 1.67 -0.95
CA LEU A 32 2.57 0.80 -1.91
C LEU A 32 1.06 1.06 -2.02
N MET A 33 0.40 1.47 -0.94
CA MET A 33 -1.03 1.80 -0.99
C MET A 33 -1.28 3.14 -1.68
N ALA A 34 -0.37 4.11 -1.54
CA ALA A 34 -0.52 5.46 -2.07
C ALA A 34 0.17 5.67 -3.43
N TYR A 35 0.77 4.61 -3.99
CA TYR A 35 1.62 4.68 -5.18
C TYR A 35 0.92 5.34 -6.37
N ASP A 36 -0.30 4.93 -6.68
CA ASP A 36 -1.06 5.47 -7.82
C ASP A 36 -1.41 6.95 -7.61
N GLU A 37 -1.87 7.33 -6.41
CA GLU A 37 -2.17 8.73 -6.09
C GLU A 37 -0.94 9.63 -6.08
N LEU A 38 0.21 9.12 -5.66
CA LEU A 38 1.48 9.85 -5.66
C LEU A 38 2.06 9.99 -7.07
N SER A 39 2.07 8.91 -7.84
CA SER A 39 2.58 8.91 -9.22
C SER A 39 1.74 9.79 -10.15
N ASP A 40 0.42 9.82 -9.95
CA ASP A 40 -0.49 10.71 -10.69
C ASP A 40 -0.52 12.15 -10.13
N GLY A 41 0.23 12.45 -9.06
CA GLY A 41 0.30 13.76 -8.43
C GLY A 41 -1.00 14.23 -7.77
N ARG A 42 -1.96 13.32 -7.53
CA ARG A 42 -3.20 13.60 -6.79
C ARG A 42 -2.94 13.79 -5.30
N MET A 43 -1.93 13.09 -4.78
CA MET A 43 -1.45 13.23 -3.42
C MET A 43 0.02 13.61 -3.40
N ALA A 44 0.44 14.16 -2.27
CA ALA A 44 1.85 14.34 -1.93
C ALA A 44 2.09 13.69 -0.56
N ALA A 45 3.32 13.24 -0.32
CA ALA A 45 3.79 12.76 0.98
C ALA A 45 4.76 13.80 1.57
N PRO A 46 4.29 14.86 2.25
CA PRO A 46 5.15 15.99 2.66
C PRO A 46 6.18 15.63 3.72
N ARG A 47 5.96 14.51 4.42
CA ARG A 47 6.86 13.95 5.44
C ARG A 47 7.62 12.72 4.94
N GLY A 48 7.43 12.33 3.68
CA GLY A 48 7.93 11.08 3.12
C GLY A 48 7.37 9.85 3.82
N PHE A 49 7.96 8.70 3.53
CA PHE A 49 7.68 7.42 4.18
C PHE A 49 8.82 7.02 5.12
N VAL A 50 8.46 6.32 6.19
CA VAL A 50 9.42 5.80 7.17
C VAL A 50 9.17 4.31 7.32
N ALA A 51 10.25 3.53 7.26
CA ALA A 51 10.17 2.09 7.49
C ALA A 51 9.64 1.80 8.91
N ASP A 52 8.52 1.08 8.98
CA ASP A 52 7.85 0.68 10.22
C ASP A 52 8.10 -0.79 10.59
N GLY A 53 8.89 -1.50 9.77
CA GLY A 53 9.17 -2.93 9.91
C GLY A 53 8.09 -3.85 9.33
N SER A 54 7.04 -3.30 8.70
CA SER A 54 6.07 -4.09 7.94
C SER A 54 6.70 -4.67 6.67
N ALA A 55 6.17 -5.82 6.25
CA ALA A 55 6.60 -6.51 5.04
C ALA A 55 5.42 -7.22 4.36
N TYR A 56 5.49 -7.33 3.04
CA TYR A 56 4.56 -8.13 2.25
C TYR A 56 5.13 -9.54 2.09
N HIS A 57 4.31 -10.55 2.40
CA HIS A 57 4.71 -11.95 2.32
C HIS A 57 3.82 -12.73 1.36
N LEU A 58 4.44 -13.53 0.50
CA LEU A 58 3.75 -14.50 -0.34
C LEU A 58 3.68 -15.85 0.39
N LEU A 59 2.47 -16.29 0.70
CA LEU A 59 2.22 -17.52 1.46
C LEU A 59 1.65 -18.61 0.56
N SER A 60 2.12 -19.85 0.77
CA SER A 60 1.57 -21.03 0.09
C SER A 60 1.46 -22.19 1.08
N PRO A 61 0.39 -23.01 1.00
CA PRO A 61 0.24 -24.19 1.85
C PRO A 61 1.23 -25.31 1.49
N VAL A 62 1.87 -25.24 0.32
CA VAL A 62 2.87 -26.21 -0.16
C VAL A 62 4.10 -25.48 -0.73
N PRO A 63 5.29 -26.11 -0.69
CA PRO A 63 6.49 -25.51 -1.29
C PRO A 63 6.32 -25.22 -2.78
N PHE A 64 6.82 -24.07 -3.25
CA PHE A 64 6.66 -23.59 -4.62
C PHE A 64 7.43 -24.46 -5.62
N GLU A 65 8.55 -25.05 -5.20
CA GLU A 65 9.49 -25.82 -6.02
C GLU A 65 8.88 -27.13 -6.54
N HIS A 66 7.77 -27.59 -5.95
CA HIS A 66 7.06 -28.79 -6.39
C HIS A 66 6.20 -28.59 -7.64
N ASP A 67 6.01 -27.36 -8.13
CA ASP A 67 5.25 -27.07 -9.35
C ASP A 67 5.89 -25.89 -10.10
N SER A 68 6.40 -26.14 -11.31
CA SER A 68 7.07 -25.13 -12.14
C SER A 68 6.20 -23.91 -12.44
N ARG A 69 4.86 -24.05 -12.45
CA ARG A 69 3.93 -22.93 -12.65
C ARG A 69 3.87 -22.03 -11.42
N ARG A 70 3.95 -22.62 -10.22
CA ARG A 70 4.00 -21.86 -8.96
C ARG A 70 5.31 -21.11 -8.83
N LEU A 71 6.42 -21.73 -9.22
CA LEU A 71 7.71 -21.08 -9.25
C LEU A 71 7.71 -19.89 -10.23
N ALA A 72 7.18 -20.07 -11.45
CA ALA A 72 7.05 -18.98 -12.40
C ALA A 72 6.18 -17.81 -11.88
N LEU A 73 5.08 -18.11 -11.18
CA LEU A 73 4.25 -17.09 -10.54
C LEU A 73 4.99 -16.39 -9.40
N PHE A 74 5.71 -17.15 -8.56
CA PHE A 74 6.53 -16.61 -7.48
C PHE A 74 7.57 -15.63 -8.02
N ASP A 75 8.34 -16.04 -9.04
CA ASP A 75 9.39 -15.22 -9.64
C ASP A 75 8.80 -13.93 -10.25
N TRP A 76 7.67 -14.05 -10.94
CA TRP A 76 7.00 -12.88 -11.52
C TRP A 76 6.48 -11.93 -10.43
N LEU A 77 5.76 -12.42 -9.41
CA LEU A 77 5.26 -11.59 -8.32
C LEU A 77 6.39 -10.88 -7.56
N HIS A 78 7.50 -11.57 -7.35
CA HIS A 78 8.67 -11.00 -6.68
C HIS A 78 9.34 -9.91 -7.53
N ALA A 79 9.38 -10.10 -8.86
CA ALA A 79 9.87 -9.07 -9.79
C ALA A 79 8.96 -7.82 -9.79
N GLU A 80 7.64 -8.00 -9.89
CA GLU A 80 6.68 -6.90 -9.85
C GLU A 80 6.74 -6.13 -8.52
N ALA A 81 6.77 -6.83 -7.38
CA ALA A 81 6.85 -6.19 -6.06
C ALA A 81 8.14 -5.35 -5.88
N ASN A 82 9.26 -5.82 -6.43
CA ASN A 82 10.51 -5.05 -6.42
C ASN A 82 10.45 -3.83 -7.34
N ALA A 83 9.76 -3.94 -8.49
CA ALA A 83 9.57 -2.81 -9.40
C ALA A 83 8.69 -1.73 -8.77
N SER A 84 7.61 -2.11 -8.06
CA SER A 84 6.69 -1.19 -7.40
C SER A 84 7.26 -0.51 -6.14
N SER A 85 8.36 -0.99 -5.57
CA SER A 85 8.98 -0.40 -4.36
C SER A 85 10.21 0.47 -4.66
N GLN A 86 10.65 0.54 -5.92
CA GLN A 86 11.82 1.34 -6.35
C GLN A 86 11.45 2.59 -7.17
N ALA A 87 10.15 2.83 -7.41
CA ALA A 87 9.62 3.94 -8.18
C ALA A 87 9.00 4.99 -7.24
#